data_AF-A0ABD1U7N4-F1
#
_entry.id   AF-A0ABD1U7N4-F1
#
_cell.length_a   1.000
_cell.length_b   1.000
_cell.length_c   1.000
_cell.angle_alpha   90.00
_cell.angle_beta   90.00
_cell.angle_gamma   90.00
#
_symmetry.space_group_name_H-M   'P 1'
#
loop_
_entity.id
_entity.type
_entity.pdbx_description
1 polymer ?
#
loop_
_entity_poly.entity_id
_entity_poly.type
_entity_poly.pdbx_seq_one_letter_code
_entity_poly.pdbx_strand_id
1 'polypeptide(L)'
;MLGIARWLSYLHEECWDCIIHSDIKPENILLDAEFCPKVADFGLAKLVGPDFSRVLTTLKGTRGYLAPKWIFRVAITAKADVYSYGMMFFEFISGRQNSEQSKDRMVKLFPSFAASVIAEDGDVLGLLDPTLDGNADVEEISKICKVACWCIHDDREKY
;
A
#
# COMPACT_ATOMS: atom_id res chain seq x y z
N MET A 1 2.65 9.94 -5.27
CA MET A 1 3.21 8.91 -4.35
C MET A 1 4.07 9.49 -3.24
N LEU A 2 5.14 10.24 -3.55
CA LEU A 2 5.99 10.85 -2.51
C LEU A 2 5.24 11.70 -1.47
N GLY A 3 4.22 12.47 -1.89
CA GLY A 3 3.37 13.23 -0.96
C GLY A 3 2.62 12.35 0.05
N ILE A 4 2.12 11.20 -0.39
CA ILE A 4 1.44 10.22 0.49
C ILE A 4 2.44 9.60 1.47
N ALA A 5 3.63 9.23 0.99
CA ALA A 5 4.69 8.69 1.86
C ALA A 5 5.12 9.70 2.94
N ARG A 6 5.29 10.97 2.59
CA ARG A 6 5.59 12.05 3.55
C ARG A 6 4.49 12.20 4.59
N TRP A 7 3.24 12.16 4.15
CA TRP A 7 2.10 12.24 5.05
C TRP A 7 2.01 11.02 6.00
N LEU A 8 2.30 9.81 5.51
CA LEU A 8 2.37 8.62 6.34
C LEU A 8 3.48 8.74 7.39
N SER A 9 4.66 9.19 6.97
CA SER A 9 5.79 9.48 7.88
C SER A 9 5.37 10.47 8.96
N TYR A 10 4.71 11.56 8.58
CA TYR A 10 4.22 12.57 9.51
C TYR A 10 3.26 11.99 10.55
N LEU A 11 2.26 11.21 10.10
CA LEU A 11 1.30 10.56 11.00
C LEU A 11 1.95 9.56 11.95
N HIS A 12 2.90 8.79 11.46
CA HIS A 12 3.48 7.67 12.21
C HIS A 12 4.57 8.12 13.17
N GLU A 13 5.35 9.14 12.82
CA GLU A 13 6.61 9.47 13.51
C GLU A 13 6.67 10.91 14.05
N GLU A 14 5.94 11.86 13.47
CA GLU A 14 6.05 13.28 13.83
C GLU A 14 4.89 13.77 14.72
N CYS A 15 3.78 13.03 14.75
CA CYS A 15 2.66 13.30 15.65
C CYS A 15 2.99 12.87 17.09
N TRP A 16 2.44 13.57 18.08
CA TRP A 16 2.64 13.24 19.50
C TRP A 16 2.21 11.81 19.83
N ASP A 17 1.00 11.46 19.40
CA ASP A 17 0.55 10.07 19.32
C ASP A 17 0.75 9.59 17.89
N CYS A 18 1.24 8.37 17.71
CA CYS A 18 1.31 7.73 16.40
C CYS A 18 -0.12 7.53 15.87
N ILE A 19 -0.40 8.04 14.66
CA ILE A 19 -1.73 7.97 14.04
C ILE A 19 -1.71 6.89 12.95
N ILE A 20 -2.38 5.77 13.19
CA ILE A 20 -2.56 4.72 12.17
C ILE A 20 -3.87 4.97 11.43
N HIS A 21 -3.81 5.25 10.13
CA HIS A 21 -4.99 5.59 9.33
C HIS A 21 -5.96 4.40 9.16
N SER A 22 -5.41 3.21 8.92
CA SER A 22 -6.12 1.92 8.79
C SER A 22 -7.03 1.76 7.56
N ASP A 23 -7.13 2.76 6.67
CA ASP A 23 -7.88 2.65 5.41
C ASP A 23 -7.22 3.39 4.24
N ILE A 24 -5.91 3.14 4.04
CA ILE A 24 -5.17 3.72 2.92
C ILE A 24 -5.52 2.97 1.63
N LYS A 25 -6.03 3.71 0.65
CA LYS A 25 -6.47 3.23 -0.66
C LYS A 25 -6.64 4.40 -1.64
N PRO A 26 -6.66 4.17 -2.97
CA PRO A 26 -6.81 5.24 -3.96
C PRO A 26 -8.03 6.13 -3.73
N GLU A 27 -9.17 5.58 -3.34
CA GLU A 27 -10.41 6.33 -3.13
C GLU A 27 -10.32 7.35 -1.98
N ASN A 28 -9.37 7.14 -1.05
CA ASN A 28 -9.11 8.03 0.08
C ASN A 28 -7.94 8.99 -0.19
N ILE A 29 -7.37 9.00 -1.39
CA ILE A 29 -6.37 9.99 -1.82
C ILE A 29 -7.01 10.96 -2.80
N LEU A 30 -7.39 12.12 -2.30
CA LEU A 30 -7.92 13.20 -3.11
C LEU A 30 -6.78 13.97 -3.79
N LEU A 31 -7.08 14.59 -4.93
CA LEU A 31 -6.16 15.47 -5.65
C LEU A 31 -6.75 16.88 -5.66
N ASP A 32 -5.94 17.89 -5.38
CA ASP A 32 -6.33 19.28 -5.58
C ASP A 32 -6.09 19.75 -7.02
N ALA A 33 -6.29 21.05 -7.28
CA ALA A 33 -6.17 21.63 -8.62
C ALA A 33 -4.76 21.51 -9.22
N GLU A 34 -3.75 21.39 -8.36
CA GLU A 34 -2.34 21.21 -8.72
C GLU A 34 -1.92 19.72 -8.73
N PHE A 35 -2.89 18.79 -8.67
CA PHE A 35 -2.66 17.35 -8.56
C PHE A 35 -1.83 16.93 -7.33
N CYS A 36 -1.82 17.75 -6.27
CA CYS A 36 -1.17 17.39 -5.02
C CYS A 36 -2.07 16.44 -4.20
N PRO A 37 -1.54 15.31 -3.69
CA PRO A 37 -2.33 14.33 -2.96
C PRO A 37 -2.71 14.83 -1.56
N LYS A 38 -3.96 14.62 -1.18
CA LYS A 38 -4.53 14.88 0.15
C LYS A 38 -5.22 13.62 0.65
N VAL A 39 -4.76 13.12 1.79
CA VAL A 39 -5.38 11.92 2.39
C VAL A 39 -6.66 12.32 3.12
N ALA A 40 -7.71 11.55 2.92
CA ALA A 40 -9.04 11.74 3.48
C ALA A 40 -9.51 10.49 4.22
N ASP A 41 -10.64 10.62 4.92
CA ASP A 41 -11.35 9.55 5.64
C ASP A 41 -10.58 8.87 6.79
N PHE A 42 -10.45 9.62 7.89
CA PHE A 42 -9.89 9.12 9.15
C PHE A 42 -10.90 8.36 10.01
N GLY A 43 -12.06 7.94 9.46
CA GLY A 43 -13.12 7.28 10.23
C GLY A 43 -12.68 5.97 10.90
N LEU A 44 -11.60 5.36 10.39
CA LEU A 44 -10.99 4.15 10.95
C LEU A 44 -9.69 4.40 11.71
N ALA A 45 -9.21 5.64 11.78
CA ALA A 45 -7.91 5.97 12.36
C ALA A 45 -7.80 5.58 13.84
N LYS A 46 -6.57 5.36 14.31
CA LYS A 46 -6.23 4.98 15.69
C LYS A 46 -5.09 5.86 16.20
N LEU A 47 -5.22 6.36 17.43
CA LEU A 47 -4.13 7.01 18.15
C LEU A 47 -3.41 5.97 18.99
N VAL A 48 -2.09 5.93 18.89
CA VAL A 48 -1.22 5.04 19.65
C VAL A 48 -0.23 5.90 20.41
N GLY A 49 -0.43 5.98 21.73
CA GLY A 49 0.44 6.77 22.60
C GLY A 49 1.86 6.19 22.67
N PRO A 50 2.84 6.99 23.12
CA PRO A 50 4.27 6.64 23.08
C PRO A 50 4.64 5.37 23.86
N ASP A 51 3.84 5.00 24.87
CA ASP A 51 4.04 3.77 25.66
C ASP A 51 3.58 2.49 24.93
N PHE A 52 2.89 2.65 23.79
CA PHE A 52 2.30 1.56 23.04
C PHE A 52 2.81 1.60 21.60
N SER A 53 3.21 0.44 21.06
CA SER A 53 3.55 0.32 19.63
C SER A 53 2.47 -0.42 18.84
N ARG A 54 1.44 -0.92 19.51
CA ARG A 54 0.40 -1.75 18.91
C ARG A 54 -0.96 -1.56 19.60
N VAL A 55 -2.05 -1.73 18.83
CA VAL A 55 -3.43 -1.67 19.36
C VAL A 55 -4.22 -2.91 18.96
N LEU A 56 -4.89 -3.53 19.93
CA LEU A 56 -5.85 -4.61 19.69
C LEU A 56 -7.21 -4.00 19.30
N THR A 57 -7.72 -4.34 18.12
CA THR A 57 -9.00 -3.84 17.63
C THR A 57 -9.71 -4.87 16.77
N THR A 58 -11.02 -4.68 16.55
CA THR A 58 -11.78 -5.40 15.54
C THR A 58 -11.20 -5.12 14.16
N LEU A 59 -11.11 -6.16 13.31
CA LEU A 59 -10.67 -6.05 11.92
C LEU A 59 -11.58 -5.06 11.18
N LYS A 60 -11.02 -3.93 10.76
CA LYS A 60 -11.66 -2.90 9.92
C LYS A 60 -10.65 -2.41 8.87
N GLY A 61 -11.16 -2.02 7.71
CA GLY A 61 -10.38 -1.54 6.55
C GLY A 61 -10.87 -2.18 5.25
N THR A 62 -10.32 -1.73 4.13
CA THR A 62 -10.79 -2.13 2.79
C THR A 62 -10.10 -3.39 2.27
N ARG A 63 -10.90 -4.38 1.84
CA ARG A 63 -10.40 -5.63 1.23
C ARG A 63 -9.54 -5.32 0.01
N GLY A 64 -8.40 -6.00 -0.13
CA GLY A 64 -7.42 -5.73 -1.18
C GLY A 64 -6.24 -4.90 -0.69
N TYR A 65 -6.42 -4.12 0.38
CA TYR A 65 -5.35 -3.32 1.01
C TYR A 65 -5.01 -3.80 2.43
N LEU A 66 -5.84 -4.67 3.02
CA LEU A 66 -5.60 -5.23 4.35
C LEU A 66 -4.37 -6.16 4.37
N ALA A 67 -3.42 -5.87 5.25
CA ALA A 67 -2.26 -6.72 5.46
C ALA A 67 -2.67 -8.11 6.00
N PRO A 68 -2.05 -9.21 5.54
CA PRO A 68 -2.43 -10.58 5.93
C PRO A 68 -2.44 -10.80 7.45
N LYS A 69 -1.47 -10.23 8.17
CA LYS A 69 -1.35 -10.33 9.64
C LYS A 69 -2.58 -9.80 10.39
N TRP A 70 -3.35 -8.88 9.81
CA TRP A 70 -4.53 -8.31 10.47
C TRP A 70 -5.71 -9.27 10.44
N ILE A 71 -5.79 -10.11 9.40
CA ILE A 71 -6.82 -11.15 9.27
C ILE A 71 -6.71 -12.15 10.43
N PHE A 72 -5.52 -12.30 11.02
CA PHE A 72 -5.23 -13.20 12.13
C PHE A 72 -5.38 -12.57 13.54
N ARG A 73 -6.07 -11.41 13.68
CA ARG A 73 -6.33 -10.75 14.98
C ARG A 73 -5.08 -10.36 15.77
N VAL A 74 -3.99 -10.04 15.07
CA VAL A 74 -2.77 -9.50 15.69
C VAL A 74 -2.94 -7.99 15.90
N ALA A 75 -2.29 -7.44 16.93
CA ALA A 75 -2.30 -6.01 17.21
C ALA A 75 -1.76 -5.17 16.02
N ILE A 76 -2.50 -4.11 15.68
CA ILE A 76 -2.23 -3.21 14.54
C ILE A 76 -1.07 -2.28 14.90
N THR A 77 -0.17 -2.05 13.95
CA THR A 77 0.98 -1.14 14.04
C THR A 77 1.02 -0.25 12.80
N ALA A 78 1.81 0.83 12.78
CA ALA A 78 1.97 1.71 11.60
C ALA A 78 2.31 0.98 10.28
N LYS A 79 2.97 -0.20 10.35
CA LYS A 79 3.25 -1.09 9.19
C LYS A 79 1.99 -1.50 8.44
N ALA A 80 0.84 -1.43 9.11
CA ALA A 80 -0.49 -1.47 8.54
C ALA A 80 -0.66 -0.64 7.27
N ASP A 81 -0.43 0.66 7.43
CA ASP A 81 -0.65 1.65 6.39
C ASP A 81 0.46 1.54 5.33
N VAL A 82 1.66 1.12 5.73
CA VAL A 82 2.77 0.83 4.80
C VAL A 82 2.41 -0.30 3.84
N TYR A 83 1.83 -1.39 4.34
CA TYR A 83 1.35 -2.48 3.48
C TYR A 83 0.28 -1.98 2.50
N SER A 84 -0.69 -1.23 3.01
CA SER A 84 -1.79 -0.66 2.22
C SER A 84 -1.27 0.28 1.13
N TYR A 85 -0.26 1.10 1.46
CA TYR A 85 0.46 1.97 0.52
C TYR A 85 1.20 1.17 -0.56
N GLY A 86 1.81 0.03 -0.20
CA GLY A 86 2.37 -0.91 -1.17
C GLY A 86 1.34 -1.44 -2.16
N MET A 87 0.15 -1.82 -1.66
CA MET A 87 -0.96 -2.28 -2.51
C MET A 87 -1.43 -1.19 -3.49
N MET A 88 -1.46 0.07 -3.08
CA MET A 88 -1.81 1.19 -3.99
C MET A 88 -0.90 1.25 -5.22
N PHE A 89 0.41 1.05 -5.05
CA PHE A 89 1.33 1.05 -6.20
C PHE A 89 1.01 -0.03 -7.22
N PHE A 90 0.66 -1.24 -6.76
CA PHE A 90 0.31 -2.33 -7.67
C PHE A 90 -0.93 -2.01 -8.51
N GLU A 91 -1.90 -1.33 -7.92
CA GLU A 91 -3.09 -0.87 -8.63
C GLU A 91 -2.78 0.27 -9.61
N PHE A 92 -1.94 1.22 -9.23
CA PHE A 92 -1.51 2.29 -10.14
C PHE A 92 -0.67 1.79 -11.31
N ILE A 93 0.22 0.83 -11.08
CA ILE A 93 1.03 0.23 -12.14
C ILE A 93 0.15 -0.56 -13.09
N SER A 94 -0.75 -1.40 -12.58
CA SER A 94 -1.54 -2.32 -13.41
C SER A 94 -2.80 -1.72 -14.02
N GLY A 95 -3.29 -0.60 -13.48
CA GLY A 95 -4.61 -0.04 -13.80
C GLY A 95 -5.78 -0.90 -13.33
N ARG A 96 -5.55 -1.86 -12.42
CA ARG A 96 -6.56 -2.84 -11.98
C ARG A 96 -6.83 -2.73 -10.49
N GLN A 97 -8.10 -2.72 -10.11
CA GLN A 97 -8.49 -2.59 -8.71
C GLN A 97 -8.07 -3.81 -7.88
N ASN A 98 -7.42 -3.58 -6.73
CA ASN A 98 -7.00 -4.67 -5.84
C ASN A 98 -8.18 -5.41 -5.17
N SER A 99 -9.33 -4.74 -5.01
CA SER A 99 -10.53 -5.30 -4.37
C SER A 99 -11.38 -6.14 -5.31
N GLU A 100 -11.24 -5.97 -6.62
CA GLU A 100 -11.97 -6.77 -7.59
C GLU A 100 -11.45 -8.20 -7.53
N GLN A 101 -12.23 -9.07 -6.89
CA GLN A 101 -12.17 -10.48 -7.20
C GLN A 101 -12.65 -10.65 -8.65
N SER A 102 -11.76 -10.42 -9.62
CA SER A 102 -11.99 -10.98 -10.92
C SER A 102 -12.10 -12.50 -10.72
N LYS A 103 -12.99 -13.14 -11.49
CA LYS A 103 -13.07 -14.61 -11.54
C LYS A 103 -11.75 -15.24 -12.01
N ASP A 104 -10.81 -14.39 -12.42
CA ASP A 104 -9.45 -14.71 -12.79
C ASP A 104 -8.56 -14.74 -11.54
N ARG A 105 -7.86 -15.86 -11.30
CA ARG A 105 -6.96 -16.01 -10.14
C ARG A 105 -5.82 -14.99 -10.13
N MET A 106 -5.67 -14.23 -11.21
CA MET A 106 -4.60 -13.29 -11.50
C MET A 106 -4.53 -12.09 -10.55
N VAL A 107 -5.65 -11.59 -10.00
CA VAL A 107 -5.60 -10.40 -9.09
C VAL A 107 -4.93 -10.72 -7.76
N LYS A 108 -5.13 -11.92 -7.20
CA LYS A 108 -4.36 -12.39 -6.04
C LYS A 108 -2.89 -12.66 -6.36
N LEU A 109 -2.57 -12.85 -7.63
CA LEU A 109 -1.23 -13.13 -8.11
C LEU A 109 -0.48 -11.87 -8.49
N PHE A 110 -1.12 -10.71 -8.68
CA PHE A 110 -0.41 -9.56 -9.24
C PHE A 110 0.79 -9.10 -8.41
N PRO A 111 0.72 -8.95 -7.07
CA PRO A 111 1.92 -8.65 -6.28
C PRO A 111 2.99 -9.74 -6.38
N SER A 112 2.59 -11.02 -6.38
CA SER A 112 3.52 -12.15 -6.54
C SER A 112 4.14 -12.23 -7.94
N PHE A 113 3.38 -11.87 -8.96
CA PHE A 113 3.78 -11.84 -10.37
C PHE A 113 4.70 -10.65 -10.64
N ALA A 114 4.36 -9.46 -10.15
CA ALA A 114 5.25 -8.31 -10.19
C ALA A 114 6.57 -8.62 -9.46
N ALA A 115 6.51 -9.29 -8.29
CA ALA A 115 7.71 -9.73 -7.59
C ALA A 115 8.54 -10.74 -8.39
N SER A 116 7.93 -11.71 -9.08
CA SER A 116 8.67 -12.67 -9.91
C SER A 116 9.32 -11.99 -11.12
N VAL A 117 8.60 -11.08 -11.80
CA VAL A 117 9.16 -10.28 -12.91
C VAL A 117 10.37 -9.48 -12.44
N ILE A 118 10.31 -8.85 -11.26
CA ILE A 118 11.43 -8.10 -10.71
C ILE A 118 12.59 -9.02 -10.29
N ALA A 119 12.32 -10.20 -9.73
CA ALA A 119 13.36 -11.12 -9.27
C ALA A 119 14.09 -11.82 -10.42
N GLU A 120 13.44 -11.99 -11.58
CA GLU A 120 13.97 -12.64 -12.76
C GLU A 120 14.55 -11.65 -13.78
N ASP A 121 14.68 -10.37 -13.43
CA ASP A 121 15.04 -9.27 -14.35
C ASP A 121 14.19 -9.28 -15.64
N GLY A 122 12.91 -9.61 -15.49
CA GLY A 122 11.94 -9.71 -16.58
C GLY A 122 11.43 -8.36 -17.08
N ASP A 123 10.50 -8.42 -18.04
CA ASP A 123 9.90 -7.22 -18.65
C ASP A 123 8.93 -6.51 -17.68
N VAL A 124 9.41 -5.44 -17.05
CA VAL A 124 8.62 -4.59 -16.14
C VAL A 124 7.57 -3.75 -16.86
N LEU A 125 7.74 -3.46 -18.16
CA LEU A 125 6.71 -2.75 -18.92
C LEU A 125 5.49 -3.63 -19.16
N GLY A 126 5.67 -4.96 -19.21
CA GLY A 126 4.58 -5.93 -19.24
C GLY A 126 3.68 -5.90 -17.99
N LEU A 127 4.09 -5.20 -16.92
CA LEU A 127 3.26 -5.00 -15.72
C LEU A 127 2.33 -3.79 -15.82
N LEU A 128 2.58 -2.88 -16.78
CA LEU A 128 1.86 -1.62 -16.89
C LEU A 128 0.42 -1.80 -17.35
N ASP A 129 -0.40 -0.84 -16.93
CA ASP A 129 -1.72 -0.62 -17.48
C ASP A 129 -1.64 -0.54 -19.02
N PRO A 130 -2.33 -1.43 -19.75
CA PRO A 130 -2.33 -1.42 -21.21
C PRO A 130 -2.78 -0.09 -21.83
N THR A 131 -3.56 0.72 -21.09
CA THR A 131 -4.01 2.04 -21.57
C THR A 131 -2.88 3.08 -21.63
N LEU A 132 -1.75 2.81 -20.97
CA LEU A 132 -0.56 3.67 -21.04
C LEU A 132 0.29 3.40 -22.29
N ASP A 133 0.03 2.35 -23.05
CA ASP A 133 0.72 2.02 -24.32
C ASP A 133 2.27 2.05 -24.21
N GLY A 134 2.79 1.57 -23.08
CA GLY A 134 4.23 1.57 -22.80
C GLY A 134 4.85 2.95 -22.53
N ASN A 135 4.03 4.00 -22.39
CA ASN A 135 4.47 5.36 -22.10
C ASN A 135 4.83 5.53 -20.62
N ALA A 136 5.92 4.91 -20.20
CA ALA A 136 6.49 5.05 -18.86
C ALA A 136 8.01 4.85 -18.89
N ASP A 137 8.68 5.43 -17.90
CA ASP A 137 10.11 5.21 -17.70
C ASP A 137 10.35 3.85 -17.03
N VAL A 138 11.09 2.96 -17.71
CA VAL A 138 11.38 1.60 -17.25
C VAL A 138 12.08 1.59 -15.88
N GLU A 139 12.99 2.53 -15.64
CA GLU A 139 13.76 2.61 -14.40
C GLU A 139 12.85 3.06 -13.25
N GLU A 140 11.97 4.03 -13.49
CA GLU A 140 10.96 4.47 -12.51
C GLU A 140 9.99 3.34 -12.16
N ILE A 141 9.46 2.62 -13.15
CA ILE A 141 8.57 1.47 -12.90
C ILE A 141 9.28 0.38 -12.11
N SER A 142 10.52 0.04 -12.47
CA SER A 142 11.33 -0.92 -11.70
C SER A 142 11.50 -0.50 -10.24
N LYS A 143 11.81 0.79 -9.99
CA LYS A 143 11.93 1.34 -8.63
C LYS A 143 10.62 1.26 -7.87
N ILE A 144 9.51 1.64 -8.50
CA ILE A 144 8.18 1.62 -7.87
C ILE A 144 7.78 0.18 -7.52
N CYS A 145 7.96 -0.77 -8.43
CA CYS A 145 7.68 -2.19 -8.16
C CYS A 145 8.51 -2.72 -6.99
N LYS A 146 9.80 -2.37 -6.92
CA LYS A 146 10.67 -2.74 -5.79
C LYS A 146 10.13 -2.17 -4.48
N VAL A 147 9.83 -0.86 -4.43
CA VAL A 147 9.25 -0.23 -3.23
C VAL A 147 7.95 -0.91 -2.83
N ALA A 148 7.05 -1.16 -3.78
CA ALA A 148 5.78 -1.84 -3.52
C ALA A 148 5.99 -3.24 -2.91
N CYS A 149 6.90 -4.03 -3.49
CA CYS A 149 7.27 -5.35 -2.99
C CYS A 149 7.83 -5.29 -1.56
N TRP A 150 8.67 -4.30 -1.26
CA TRP A 150 9.23 -4.11 0.09
C TRP A 150 8.16 -3.67 1.09
N CYS A 151 7.22 -2.81 0.71
CA CYS A 151 6.11 -2.38 1.55
C CYS A 151 5.19 -3.54 1.96
N ILE A 152 4.97 -4.50 1.06
CA ILE A 152 4.12 -5.67 1.33
C ILE A 152 4.89 -6.87 1.89
N HIS A 153 6.22 -6.78 1.96
CA HIS A 153 7.04 -7.86 2.50
C HIS A 153 6.76 -8.01 3.99
N ASP A 154 6.51 -9.26 4.40
CA ASP A 154 6.21 -9.55 5.79
C ASP A 154 7.52 -9.66 6.58
N ASP A 155 7.90 -8.60 7.29
CA ASP A 155 9.02 -8.64 8.24
C ASP A 155 8.71 -9.72 9.30
N ARG A 156 9.28 -10.93 9.11
CA ARG A 156 9.25 -12.03 10.08
C ARG A 156 10.43 -12.00 11.05
N GLU A 157 11.24 -10.95 11.03
CA GLU A 157 12.41 -10.85 11.90
C GLU A 157 12.37 -9.58 12.73
N LYS A 158 11.89 -9.75 13.97
CA LYS A 158 12.35 -9.09 15.21
C LYS A 158 11.36 -9.46 16.33
N TYR A 159 11.49 -10.70 16.80
CA TYR A 159 11.10 -11.11 18.14
C TYR A 159 12.37 -11.45 18.90
#